data_AF-A0A701VL44-F1
#
_entry.id   AF-A0A701VL44-F1
#
_cell.length_a   1.000
_cell.length_b   1.000
_cell.length_c   1.000
_cell.angle_alpha   90.00
_cell.angle_beta   90.00
_cell.angle_gamma   90.00
#
_symmetry.space_group_name_H-M   'P 1'
#
loop_
_entity.id
_entity.type
_entity.pdbx_description
1 polymer ?
#
loop_
_entity_poly.entity_id
_entity_poly.type
_entity_poly.pdbx_seq_one_letter_code
_entity_poly.pdbx_strand_id
1 'polypeptide(L)'
;MTSKNIPSVFKFESESAIRAVMLDGAPWFVASDVIKALQLTNATMSMKALDDDERSKLNLGRQGTANIISESGLYTLILRCRDAVTPGTIPYRFRKWVTGEVLPQIRRTGRYVREELSPADKAQKVVASFMPAILEAMKTGEKQEYSVPLKPNYLEHIHSPEGVLGLTERSMLMDLLRKMDADGHNVEGAFSEVTAMMNYIVGASKCLRDIQTHAQYINRMAGKF
;
A
#
# COMPACT_ATOMS: atom_id res chain seq x y z
N MET A 1 4.72 -22.41 -44.19
CA MET A 1 4.91 -22.35 -42.74
C MET A 1 3.53 -22.33 -42.09
N THR A 2 3.05 -23.43 -41.53
CA THR A 2 1.74 -23.51 -40.87
C THR A 2 1.84 -22.88 -39.48
N SER A 3 1.45 -21.61 -39.36
CA SER A 3 1.18 -20.99 -38.06
C SER A 3 0.18 -21.86 -37.30
N LYS A 4 0.59 -22.37 -36.14
CA LYS A 4 -0.29 -23.10 -35.24
C LYS A 4 -1.19 -22.07 -34.57
N ASN A 5 -2.42 -21.90 -35.07
CA ASN A 5 -3.40 -20.98 -34.48
C ASN A 5 -3.88 -21.53 -33.13
N ILE A 6 -3.16 -21.15 -32.07
CA ILE A 6 -3.53 -21.46 -30.68
C ILE A 6 -4.70 -20.53 -30.31
N PRO A 7 -5.88 -21.07 -29.93
CA PRO A 7 -7.01 -20.22 -29.57
C PRO A 7 -6.76 -19.49 -28.26
N SER A 8 -6.94 -18.18 -28.25
CA SER A 8 -7.06 -17.38 -27.03
C SER A 8 -8.43 -17.60 -26.38
N VAL A 9 -8.50 -17.61 -25.06
CA VAL A 9 -9.77 -17.79 -24.32
C VAL A 9 -10.28 -16.44 -23.83
N PHE A 10 -11.50 -16.10 -24.22
CA PHE A 10 -12.23 -14.91 -23.81
C PHE A 10 -13.35 -15.28 -22.84
N LYS A 11 -13.56 -14.47 -21.80
CA LYS A 11 -14.68 -14.59 -20.87
C LYS A 11 -15.35 -13.22 -20.76
N PHE A 12 -16.61 -13.12 -21.19
CA PHE A 12 -17.40 -11.88 -21.06
C PHE A 12 -18.66 -12.17 -20.27
N GLU A 13 -18.59 -11.93 -18.96
CA GLU A 13 -19.72 -12.07 -18.02
C GLU A 13 -20.48 -13.41 -18.14
N SER A 14 -19.85 -14.42 -18.74
CA SER A 14 -20.36 -15.75 -19.00
C SER A 14 -19.49 -16.77 -18.28
N GLU A 15 -20.12 -17.78 -17.69
CA GLU A 15 -19.39 -18.92 -17.12
C GLU A 15 -18.71 -19.77 -18.21
N SER A 16 -19.22 -19.68 -19.45
CA SER A 16 -18.65 -20.33 -20.61
C SER A 16 -17.44 -19.55 -21.14
N ALA A 17 -16.30 -20.25 -21.27
CA ALA A 17 -15.11 -19.77 -21.95
C ALA A 17 -15.31 -19.79 -23.47
N ILE A 18 -15.10 -18.66 -24.13
CA ILE A 18 -15.21 -18.52 -25.59
C ILE A 18 -13.81 -18.59 -26.19
N ARG A 19 -13.53 -19.61 -27.00
CA ARG A 19 -12.27 -19.69 -27.76
C ARG A 19 -12.33 -18.75 -28.96
N ALA A 20 -11.25 -18.01 -29.19
CA ALA A 20 -11.06 -17.11 -30.31
C ALA A 20 -9.71 -17.38 -30.99
N VAL A 21 -9.66 -17.21 -32.31
CA VAL A 21 -8.47 -17.33 -33.15
C VAL A 21 -8.33 -16.08 -34.01
N MET A 22 -7.11 -15.63 -34.25
CA MET A 22 -6.85 -14.49 -35.13
C MET A 22 -6.66 -14.99 -36.56
N LEU A 23 -7.49 -14.53 -37.49
CA LEU A 23 -7.38 -14.79 -38.93
C LEU A 23 -7.34 -13.45 -39.66
N ASP A 24 -6.32 -13.22 -40.47
CA ASP A 24 -6.14 -11.99 -41.26
C ASP A 24 -6.26 -10.69 -40.45
N GLY A 25 -5.79 -10.71 -39.20
CA GLY A 25 -5.84 -9.56 -38.28
C GLY A 25 -7.19 -9.34 -37.58
N ALA A 26 -8.21 -10.15 -37.88
CA ALA A 26 -9.52 -10.09 -37.25
C ALA A 26 -9.75 -11.29 -36.30
N PRO A 27 -10.48 -11.10 -35.18
CA PRO A 27 -10.84 -12.19 -34.29
C PRO A 27 -11.99 -13.01 -34.86
N TRP A 28 -11.85 -14.34 -34.79
CA TRP A 28 -12.89 -15.31 -35.10
C TRP A 28 -13.15 -16.19 -33.89
N PHE A 29 -14.41 -16.47 -33.61
CA PHE A 29 -14.85 -17.15 -32.38
C PHE A 29 -15.37 -18.54 -32.69
N VAL A 30 -15.09 -19.52 -31.83
CA VAL A 30 -15.64 -20.87 -32.00
C VAL A 30 -17.15 -20.84 -31.74
N ALA A 31 -17.92 -21.18 -32.77
CA ALA A 31 -19.38 -21.02 -32.77
C ALA A 31 -20.06 -21.77 -31.63
N SER A 32 -19.60 -23.00 -31.31
CA SER A 32 -20.17 -23.81 -30.24
C SER A 32 -20.07 -23.14 -28.87
N ASP A 33 -18.99 -22.38 -28.64
CA ASP A 33 -18.74 -21.75 -27.35
C ASP A 33 -19.61 -20.50 -27.22
N VAL A 34 -19.77 -19.74 -28.30
CA VAL A 34 -20.67 -18.57 -28.37
C VAL A 34 -22.13 -18.99 -28.18
N ILE A 35 -22.58 -20.03 -28.88
CA ILE A 35 -23.95 -20.55 -28.78
C ILE A 35 -24.26 -20.98 -27.33
N LYS A 36 -23.30 -21.62 -26.66
CA LYS A 36 -23.42 -21.99 -25.24
C LYS A 36 -23.43 -20.76 -24.32
N ALA A 37 -22.54 -19.81 -24.54
CA ALA A 37 -22.46 -18.58 -23.74
C ALA A 37 -23.74 -17.73 -23.84
N LEU A 38 -24.37 -17.71 -25.01
CA LEU A 38 -25.64 -17.03 -25.26
C LEU A 38 -26.88 -17.87 -24.93
N GLN A 39 -26.69 -19.10 -24.42
CA GLN A 39 -27.75 -20.06 -24.09
C GLN A 39 -28.71 -20.35 -25.25
N LEU A 40 -28.20 -20.32 -26.49
CA LEU A 40 -28.96 -20.60 -27.69
C LEU A 40 -29.20 -22.11 -27.82
N THR A 41 -30.47 -22.52 -27.82
CA THR A 41 -30.86 -23.94 -27.81
C THR A 41 -30.65 -24.65 -29.15
N ASN A 42 -30.69 -23.93 -30.28
CA ASN A 42 -30.59 -24.52 -31.61
C ASN A 42 -29.37 -23.98 -32.37
N ALA A 43 -28.28 -24.74 -32.34
CA ALA A 43 -27.03 -24.39 -33.01
C ALA A 43 -27.20 -24.27 -34.52
N THR A 44 -27.95 -25.17 -35.16
CA THR A 44 -28.17 -25.17 -36.61
C THR A 44 -28.92 -23.91 -37.07
N MET A 45 -29.98 -23.52 -36.34
CA MET A 45 -30.70 -22.28 -36.65
C MET A 45 -29.84 -21.04 -36.40
N SER A 46 -29.01 -21.06 -35.34
CA SER A 46 -28.07 -19.97 -35.06
C SER A 46 -27.04 -19.82 -36.19
N MET A 47 -26.48 -20.92 -36.70
CA MET A 47 -25.55 -20.87 -37.82
C MET A 47 -26.21 -20.44 -39.14
N LYS A 48 -27.48 -20.82 -39.38
CA LYS A 48 -28.25 -20.41 -40.56
C LYS A 48 -28.62 -18.92 -40.55
N ALA A 49 -28.64 -18.31 -39.37
CA ALA A 49 -28.95 -16.89 -39.20
C ALA A 49 -27.81 -15.96 -39.63
N LEU A 50 -26.62 -16.51 -39.87
CA LEU A 50 -25.41 -15.81 -40.29
C LEU A 50 -25.26 -15.83 -41.80
N ASP A 51 -24.69 -14.75 -42.33
CA ASP A 51 -24.30 -14.64 -43.73
C ASP A 51 -23.07 -15.49 -44.04
N ASP A 52 -22.77 -15.70 -45.32
CA ASP A 52 -21.70 -16.62 -45.75
C ASP A 52 -20.29 -16.12 -45.39
N ASP A 53 -20.09 -14.81 -45.25
CA ASP A 53 -18.86 -14.16 -44.80
C ASP A 53 -18.71 -14.15 -43.27
N GLU A 54 -19.80 -14.38 -42.53
CA GLU A 54 -19.82 -14.37 -41.07
C GLU A 54 -19.48 -15.72 -40.44
N ARG A 55 -19.39 -16.79 -41.24
CA ARG A 55 -19.14 -18.16 -40.77
C ARG A 55 -18.11 -18.88 -41.63
N SER A 56 -17.26 -19.68 -40.99
CA SER A 56 -16.28 -20.49 -41.68
C SER A 56 -15.99 -21.79 -40.92
N LYS A 57 -15.23 -22.68 -41.53
CA LYS A 57 -14.74 -23.92 -40.92
C LYS A 57 -13.23 -23.85 -40.78
N LEU A 58 -12.73 -24.07 -39.57
CA LEU A 58 -11.31 -24.10 -39.28
C LEU A 58 -10.92 -25.40 -38.61
N ASN A 59 -9.83 -26.00 -39.07
CA ASN A 59 -9.23 -27.15 -38.42
C ASN A 59 -8.36 -26.68 -37.25
N LEU A 60 -8.80 -26.96 -36.02
CA LEU A 60 -8.09 -26.64 -34.77
C LEU A 60 -7.06 -27.71 -34.40
N GLY A 61 -6.57 -28.47 -35.38
CA GLY A 61 -5.60 -29.54 -35.20
C GLY A 61 -6.20 -30.72 -34.44
N ARG A 62 -5.71 -30.98 -33.22
CA ARG A 62 -6.11 -32.16 -32.42
C ARG A 62 -7.59 -32.13 -32.01
N GLN A 63 -8.21 -30.96 -32.00
CA GLN A 63 -9.64 -30.79 -31.71
C GLN A 63 -10.55 -30.98 -32.95
N GLY A 64 -9.97 -31.20 -34.13
CA GLY A 64 -10.71 -31.40 -35.37
C GLY A 64 -11.21 -30.10 -36.00
N THR A 65 -12.12 -30.23 -36.97
CA THR A 65 -12.73 -29.10 -37.67
C THR A 65 -13.87 -28.53 -36.83
N ALA A 66 -13.84 -27.23 -36.53
CA ALA A 66 -14.94 -26.53 -35.89
C ALA A 66 -15.48 -25.41 -36.76
N ASN A 67 -16.76 -25.08 -36.55
CA ASN A 67 -17.33 -23.86 -37.11
C ASN A 67 -16.85 -22.67 -36.28
N ILE A 68 -16.36 -21.65 -36.98
CA ILE A 68 -15.98 -20.37 -36.42
C ILE A 68 -16.89 -19.28 -37.00
N ILE A 69 -17.08 -18.21 -36.24
CA ILE A 69 -17.86 -17.04 -36.65
C ILE A 69 -17.01 -15.78 -36.54
N SER A 70 -17.20 -14.84 -37.44
CA SER A 70 -16.52 -13.55 -37.38
C SER A 70 -17.06 -12.70 -36.22
N GLU A 71 -16.40 -11.58 -35.94
CA GLU A 71 -16.92 -10.58 -35.00
C GLU A 71 -18.30 -10.04 -35.42
N SER A 72 -18.52 -9.82 -36.73
CA SER A 72 -19.84 -9.45 -37.26
C SER A 72 -20.88 -10.52 -36.92
N GLY A 73 -20.58 -11.79 -37.20
CA GLY A 73 -21.48 -12.89 -36.90
C GLY A 73 -21.78 -13.05 -35.41
N LEU A 74 -20.80 -12.79 -34.54
CA LEU A 74 -21.02 -12.73 -33.10
C LEU A 74 -22.07 -11.67 -32.73
N TYR A 75 -21.95 -10.45 -33.25
CA TYR A 75 -22.93 -9.39 -33.01
C TYR A 75 -24.31 -9.73 -33.59
N THR A 76 -24.37 -10.33 -34.78
CA THR A 76 -25.62 -10.83 -35.37
C THR A 76 -26.32 -11.82 -34.44
N LEU A 77 -25.60 -12.79 -33.86
CA LEU A 77 -26.19 -13.73 -32.90
C LEU A 77 -26.66 -13.04 -31.62
N ILE A 78 -25.88 -12.13 -31.06
CA ILE A 78 -26.23 -11.41 -29.82
C ILE A 78 -27.50 -10.58 -30.03
N LEU A 79 -27.58 -9.82 -31.13
CA LEU A 79 -28.69 -8.90 -31.39
C LEU A 79 -29.97 -9.64 -31.80
N ARG A 80 -29.87 -10.78 -32.49
CA ARG A 80 -31.02 -11.62 -32.86
C ARG A 80 -31.51 -12.52 -31.72
N CYS A 81 -30.72 -12.70 -30.67
CA CYS A 81 -31.11 -13.52 -29.54
C CYS A 81 -32.42 -12.98 -28.92
N ARG A 82 -33.39 -13.86 -28.67
CA ARG A 82 -34.66 -13.47 -28.03
C ARG A 82 -34.43 -12.87 -26.65
N ASP A 83 -33.40 -13.33 -25.96
CA ASP A 83 -33.05 -12.83 -24.63
C ASP A 83 -32.45 -11.42 -24.67
N ALA A 84 -32.13 -10.87 -25.85
CA ALA A 84 -31.66 -9.49 -25.99
C ALA A 84 -32.70 -8.44 -25.56
N VAL A 85 -33.98 -8.81 -25.44
CA VAL A 85 -35.04 -7.96 -24.89
C VAL A 85 -35.37 -8.26 -23.42
N THR A 86 -34.82 -9.34 -22.84
CA THR A 86 -35.09 -9.77 -21.47
C THR A 86 -34.10 -9.13 -20.49
N PRO A 87 -34.54 -8.29 -19.53
CA PRO A 87 -33.64 -7.68 -18.55
C PRO A 87 -32.84 -8.72 -17.76
N GLY A 88 -31.57 -8.42 -17.50
CA GLY A 88 -30.67 -9.28 -16.71
C GLY A 88 -29.86 -10.30 -17.50
N THR A 89 -30.20 -10.58 -18.76
CA THR A 89 -29.44 -11.50 -19.61
C THR A 89 -28.19 -10.83 -20.22
N ILE A 90 -27.19 -11.62 -20.60
CA ILE A 90 -25.97 -11.12 -21.26
C ILE A 90 -26.30 -10.37 -22.57
N PRO A 91 -27.14 -10.93 -23.49
CA PRO A 91 -27.48 -10.23 -24.73
C PRO A 91 -28.20 -8.91 -24.50
N TYR A 92 -29.06 -8.82 -23.47
CA TYR A 92 -29.75 -7.58 -23.12
C TYR A 92 -28.79 -6.50 -22.65
N ARG A 93 -27.83 -6.85 -21.77
CA ARG A 93 -26.81 -5.90 -21.29
C ARG A 93 -25.95 -5.38 -22.43
N PHE A 94 -25.48 -6.28 -23.30
CA PHE A 94 -24.71 -5.88 -24.49
C PHE A 94 -25.51 -4.94 -25.39
N ARG A 95 -26.74 -5.30 -25.76
CA ARG A 95 -27.61 -4.44 -26.59
C ARG A 95 -27.83 -3.07 -25.95
N LYS A 96 -28.15 -3.01 -24.65
CA LYS A 96 -28.38 -1.76 -23.93
C LYS A 96 -27.14 -0.90 -23.83
N TRP A 97 -25.97 -1.48 -23.59
CA TRP A 97 -24.69 -0.77 -23.57
C TRP A 97 -24.36 -0.21 -24.96
N VAL A 98 -24.44 -1.02 -26.00
CA VAL A 98 -24.15 -0.57 -27.38
C VAL A 98 -25.11 0.55 -27.81
N THR A 99 -26.41 0.38 -27.59
CA THR A 99 -27.43 1.34 -28.06
C THR A 99 -27.58 2.58 -27.17
N GLY A 100 -27.29 2.47 -25.87
CA GLY A 100 -27.45 3.56 -24.91
C GLY A 100 -26.19 4.38 -24.67
N GLU A 101 -25.02 3.78 -24.86
CA GLU A 101 -23.73 4.39 -24.52
C GLU A 101 -22.81 4.47 -25.74
N VAL A 102 -22.45 3.33 -26.33
CA VAL A 102 -21.42 3.27 -27.39
C VAL A 102 -21.83 4.05 -28.63
N LEU A 103 -22.97 3.72 -29.25
CA LEU A 103 -23.43 4.37 -30.47
C LEU A 103 -23.75 5.86 -30.25
N PRO A 104 -24.42 6.27 -29.15
CA PRO A 104 -24.61 7.69 -28.84
C PRO A 104 -23.31 8.46 -28.66
N GLN A 105 -22.30 7.87 -28.01
CA GLN A 105 -20.97 8.49 -27.90
C GLN A 105 -20.32 8.65 -29.27
N ILE A 106 -20.20 7.57 -30.05
CA ILE A 106 -19.62 7.61 -31.40
C ILE A 106 -20.34 8.65 -32.27
N ARG A 107 -21.68 8.69 -32.25
CA ARG A 107 -22.46 9.69 -33.01
C ARG A 107 -22.11 11.14 -32.61
N ARG A 108 -21.84 11.39 -31.32
CA ARG A 108 -21.55 12.74 -30.80
C ARG A 108 -20.08 13.15 -30.98
N THR A 109 -19.15 12.23 -30.79
CA THR A 109 -17.71 12.54 -30.65
C THR A 109 -16.85 11.95 -31.78
N GLY A 110 -17.42 11.11 -32.64
CA GLY A 110 -16.73 10.36 -33.69
C GLY A 110 -15.96 9.12 -33.19
N ARG A 111 -15.97 8.83 -31.87
CA ARG A 111 -15.27 7.68 -31.28
C ARG A 111 -15.90 7.23 -29.96
N TYR A 112 -15.71 5.98 -29.59
CA TYR A 112 -16.03 5.51 -28.25
C TYR A 112 -14.81 5.65 -27.34
N VAL A 113 -14.97 6.33 -26.21
CA VAL A 113 -13.96 6.38 -25.15
C VAL A 113 -14.62 5.82 -23.91
N ARG A 114 -14.14 4.67 -23.45
CA ARG A 114 -14.54 4.18 -22.13
C ARG A 114 -14.00 5.19 -21.12
N GLU A 115 -14.87 5.78 -20.30
CA GLU A 115 -14.44 6.66 -19.20
C GLU A 115 -13.48 5.89 -18.29
N GLU A 116 -12.18 6.01 -18.58
CA GLU A 116 -11.17 5.81 -17.56
C GLU A 116 -11.34 6.96 -16.57
N LEU A 117 -11.54 6.61 -15.30
CA LEU A 117 -11.56 7.49 -14.12
C LEU A 117 -11.12 8.92 -14.44
N SER A 118 -12.02 9.89 -14.20
CA SER A 118 -11.74 11.31 -14.38
C SER A 118 -10.36 11.65 -13.81
N PRO A 119 -9.59 12.58 -14.42
CA PRO A 119 -8.34 13.07 -13.82
C PRO A 119 -8.50 13.45 -12.34
N ALA A 120 -9.69 13.93 -11.96
CA ALA A 120 -10.05 14.20 -10.56
C ALA A 120 -10.09 12.92 -9.71
N ASP A 121 -10.72 11.85 -10.19
CA ASP A 121 -10.79 10.56 -9.48
C ASP A 121 -9.41 9.89 -9.39
N LYS A 122 -8.60 10.00 -10.45
CA LYS A 122 -7.20 9.53 -10.44
C LYS A 122 -6.40 10.28 -9.37
N ALA A 123 -6.51 11.62 -9.32
CA ALA A 123 -5.86 12.44 -8.30
C ALA A 123 -6.34 12.09 -6.88
N GLN A 124 -7.63 11.87 -6.70
CA GLN A 124 -8.22 11.55 -5.39
C GLN A 124 -7.77 10.19 -4.87
N LYS A 125 -7.62 9.20 -5.76
CA LYS A 125 -7.08 7.88 -5.43
C LYS A 125 -5.59 7.93 -5.07
N VAL A 126 -4.82 8.78 -5.74
CA VAL A 126 -3.41 9.07 -5.42
C VAL A 126 -3.32 9.72 -4.03
N VAL A 127 -4.08 10.77 -3.75
CA VAL A 127 -4.11 11.44 -2.44
C VAL A 127 -4.51 10.48 -1.33
N ALA A 128 -5.54 9.64 -1.54
CA ALA A 128 -5.96 8.63 -0.58
C ALA A 128 -4.87 7.59 -0.28
N SER A 129 -4.06 7.22 -1.29
CA SER A 129 -2.96 6.27 -1.12
C SER A 129 -1.79 6.82 -0.28
N PHE A 130 -1.57 8.14 -0.31
CA PHE A 130 -0.51 8.79 0.46
C PHE A 130 -0.98 9.28 1.84
N MET A 131 -2.29 9.37 2.08
CA MET A 131 -2.85 9.87 3.33
C MET A 131 -2.32 9.16 4.59
N PRO A 132 -2.15 7.82 4.63
CA PRO A 132 -1.61 7.12 5.79
C PRO A 132 -0.17 7.54 6.12
N ALA A 133 0.68 7.64 5.10
CA ALA A 133 2.08 8.06 5.26
C ALA A 133 2.19 9.52 5.72
N ILE A 134 1.31 10.40 5.24
CA ILE A 134 1.23 11.79 5.70
C ILE A 134 0.76 11.84 7.17
N LEU A 135 -0.25 11.04 7.54
CA LEU A 135 -0.73 10.97 8.93
C LEU A 135 0.35 10.43 9.87
N GLU A 136 1.16 9.47 9.41
CA GLU A 136 2.27 8.88 10.14
C GLU A 136 3.46 9.84 10.30
N ALA A 137 3.78 10.60 9.24
CA ALA A 137 4.74 11.69 9.28
C ALA A 137 4.30 12.85 10.19
N MET A 138 2.99 13.13 10.27
CA MET A 138 2.43 14.11 11.19
C MET A 138 2.47 13.65 12.66
N LYS A 139 2.28 12.35 12.92
CA LYS A 139 2.42 11.76 14.27
C LYS A 139 3.87 11.76 14.76
N THR A 140 4.85 11.70 13.88
CA THR A 140 6.28 11.80 14.22
C THR A 140 6.73 13.24 14.55
N GLY A 141 5.83 14.22 14.44
CA GLY A 141 6.11 15.65 14.65
C GLY A 141 5.85 16.19 16.06
N GLU A 142 5.34 15.40 17.01
CA GLU A 142 5.30 15.82 18.42
C GLU A 142 6.73 15.75 19.00
N LYS A 143 7.53 16.80 18.74
CA LYS A 143 8.79 17.02 19.46
C LYS A 143 8.47 17.18 20.94
N GLN A 144 8.68 16.11 21.71
CA GLN A 144 8.72 16.16 23.18
C GLN A 144 9.74 17.22 23.59
N GLU A 145 9.26 18.32 24.16
CA GLU A 145 10.11 19.41 24.62
C GLU A 145 10.55 19.13 26.06
N TYR A 146 11.85 18.86 26.23
CA TYR A 146 12.45 18.61 27.53
C TYR A 146 12.90 19.91 28.17
N SER A 147 12.13 20.41 29.15
CA SER A 147 12.47 21.61 29.91
C SER A 147 12.63 21.30 31.40
N VAL A 148 13.80 21.63 31.96
CA VAL A 148 14.11 21.50 33.39
C VAL A 148 14.68 22.84 33.88
N PRO A 149 13.81 23.80 34.23
CA PRO A 149 14.26 25.12 34.65
C PRO A 149 14.97 25.09 36.01
N LEU A 150 16.01 25.92 36.17
CA LEU A 150 16.70 26.09 37.44
C LEU A 150 15.77 26.73 38.47
N LYS A 151 15.75 26.18 39.68
CA LYS A 151 15.06 26.82 40.81
C LYS A 151 15.82 28.08 41.26
N PRO A 152 15.13 29.11 41.80
CA PRO A 152 15.78 30.25 42.41
C PRO A 152 16.79 29.78 43.48
N ASN A 153 17.96 30.43 43.54
CA ASN A 153 19.08 30.12 44.44
C ASN A 153 19.72 28.73 44.29
N TYR A 154 19.35 27.95 43.26
CA TYR A 154 19.95 26.62 43.04
C TYR A 154 21.46 26.71 42.76
N LEU A 155 21.90 27.73 42.03
CA LEU A 155 23.31 27.96 41.70
C LEU A 155 24.17 28.18 42.95
N GLU A 156 23.65 28.90 43.94
CA GLU A 156 24.39 29.16 45.19
C GLU A 156 24.63 27.88 45.99
N HIS A 157 23.74 26.88 45.84
CA HIS A 157 23.82 25.62 46.58
C HIS A 157 24.76 24.61 45.92
N ILE A 158 24.91 24.60 44.59
CA ILE A 158 25.72 23.59 43.88
C ILE A 158 27.22 23.91 43.81
N HIS A 159 27.64 25.09 44.27
CA HIS A 159 29.05 25.49 44.30
C HIS A 159 29.77 25.16 45.62
N SER A 160 29.07 24.61 46.62
CA SER A 160 29.68 24.11 47.86
C SER A 160 30.05 22.62 47.75
N PRO A 161 31.06 22.14 48.51
CA PRO A 161 31.40 20.71 48.57
C PRO A 161 30.19 19.82 48.92
N GLU A 162 29.36 20.25 49.87
CA GLU A 162 28.14 19.54 50.28
C GLU A 162 27.09 19.52 49.15
N GLY A 163 26.97 20.62 48.42
CA GLY A 163 26.08 20.74 47.27
C GLY A 163 26.47 19.84 46.10
N VAL A 164 27.77 19.83 45.76
CA VAL A 164 28.32 18.97 44.71
C VAL A 164 28.15 17.49 45.08
N LEU A 165 28.35 17.14 46.35
CA LEU A 165 28.05 15.79 46.85
C LEU A 165 26.55 15.45 46.76
N GLY A 166 25.68 16.39 47.09
CA GLY A 166 24.22 16.22 46.98
C GLY A 166 23.73 15.90 45.57
N LEU A 167 24.45 16.35 44.53
CA LEU A 167 24.15 16.02 43.13
C LEU A 167 24.27 14.52 42.83
N THR A 168 25.09 13.79 43.60
CA THR A 168 25.25 12.34 43.45
C THR A 168 24.02 11.57 43.93
N GLU A 169 23.22 12.17 44.83
CA GLU A 169 21.97 11.59 45.34
C GLU A 169 20.77 12.05 44.53
N ARG A 170 20.69 13.35 44.19
CA ARG A 170 19.60 13.94 43.39
C ARG A 170 20.14 14.98 42.43
N SER A 171 20.04 14.68 41.13
CA SER A 171 20.47 15.57 40.05
C SER A 171 19.36 15.76 39.03
N MET A 172 19.04 17.02 38.73
CA MET A 172 18.08 17.40 37.69
C MET A 172 18.47 16.85 36.31
N LEU A 173 19.78 16.71 36.05
CA LEU A 173 20.29 16.12 34.82
C LEU A 173 20.00 14.61 34.77
N MET A 174 20.20 13.89 35.88
CA MET A 174 19.88 12.45 35.93
C MET A 174 18.38 12.21 35.82
N ASP A 175 17.55 13.07 36.41
CA ASP A 175 16.09 12.98 36.30
C ASP A 175 15.63 13.25 34.86
N LEU A 176 16.26 14.22 34.18
CA LEU A 176 16.02 14.51 32.76
C LEU A 176 16.38 13.31 31.87
N LEU A 177 17.58 12.74 32.05
CA LEU A 177 18.03 11.60 31.26
C LEU A 177 17.11 10.38 31.49
N ARG A 178 16.68 10.10 32.73
CA ARG A 178 15.70 9.05 33.00
C ARG A 178 14.35 9.29 32.33
N LYS A 179 13.89 10.55 32.29
CA LYS A 179 12.65 10.91 31.60
C LYS A 179 12.77 10.68 30.10
N MET A 180 13.88 11.11 29.49
CA MET A 180 14.16 10.89 28.07
C MET A 180 14.25 9.39 27.72
N ASP A 181 14.88 8.59 28.58
CA ASP A 181 14.94 7.13 28.44
C ASP A 181 13.54 6.48 28.48
N ALA A 182 12.71 6.90 29.44
CA ALA A 182 11.32 6.42 29.56
C ALA A 182 10.45 6.78 28.35
N ASP A 183 10.73 7.92 27.71
CA ASP A 183 10.07 8.35 26.48
C ASP A 183 10.65 7.69 25.21
N GLY A 184 11.63 6.77 25.35
CA GLY A 184 12.19 5.97 24.27
C GLY A 184 13.39 6.59 23.55
N HIS A 185 14.00 7.64 24.10
CA HIS A 185 15.22 8.22 23.53
C HIS A 185 16.46 7.47 24.01
N ASN A 186 17.40 7.22 23.10
CA ASN A 186 18.69 6.64 23.47
C ASN A 186 19.56 7.67 24.20
N VAL A 187 19.75 7.46 25.50
CA VAL A 187 20.58 8.30 26.38
C VAL A 187 21.74 7.54 27.03
N GLU A 188 22.04 6.32 26.59
CA GLU A 188 23.01 5.40 27.24
C GLU A 188 24.39 6.04 27.42
N GLY A 189 24.88 6.75 26.39
CA GLY A 189 26.16 7.46 26.44
C GLY A 189 26.17 8.58 27.49
N ALA A 190 25.17 9.46 27.45
CA ALA A 190 25.05 10.56 28.42
C ALA A 190 24.87 10.04 29.85
N PHE A 191 24.10 8.97 30.04
CA PHE A 191 23.92 8.33 31.34
C PHE A 191 25.24 7.77 31.89
N SER A 192 26.03 7.14 31.02
CA SER A 192 27.33 6.59 31.38
C SER A 192 28.33 7.68 31.79
N GLU A 193 28.39 8.78 31.04
CA GLU A 193 29.27 9.92 31.33
C GLU A 193 28.91 10.60 32.65
N VAL A 194 27.62 10.90 32.88
CA VAL A 194 27.18 11.54 34.12
C VAL A 194 27.41 10.62 35.32
N THR A 195 27.17 9.31 35.16
CA THR A 195 27.47 8.32 36.21
C THR A 195 28.96 8.29 36.55
N ALA A 196 29.84 8.36 35.55
CA ALA A 196 31.29 8.43 35.77
C ALA A 196 31.68 9.70 36.55
N MET A 197 31.08 10.86 36.23
CA MET A 197 31.30 12.10 36.97
C MET A 197 30.86 11.99 38.44
N MET A 198 29.68 11.41 38.70
CA MET A 198 29.19 11.22 40.07
C MET A 198 30.10 10.27 40.88
N ASN A 199 30.55 9.18 40.27
CA ASN A 199 31.50 8.26 40.90
C ASN A 199 32.83 8.95 41.24
N TYR A 200 33.31 9.82 40.34
CA TYR A 200 34.50 10.63 40.61
C TYR A 200 34.30 11.57 41.80
N ILE A 201 33.16 12.26 41.89
CA ILE A 201 32.82 13.15 43.01
C ILE A 201 32.82 12.39 44.34
N VAL A 202 32.17 11.22 44.40
CA VAL A 202 32.13 10.37 45.60
C VAL A 202 33.54 9.90 45.97
N GLY A 203 34.33 9.47 44.99
CA GLY A 203 35.71 9.01 45.18
C GLY A 203 36.62 10.13 45.71
N ALA A 204 36.60 11.31 45.09
CA ALA A 204 37.38 12.47 45.51
C ALA A 204 37.01 12.92 46.93
N SER A 205 35.73 12.94 47.25
CA SER A 205 35.24 13.33 48.58
C SER A 205 35.63 12.32 49.66
N LYS A 206 35.71 11.02 49.33
CA LYS A 206 36.26 10.01 50.23
C LYS A 206 37.75 10.25 50.49
N CYS A 207 38.54 10.46 49.43
CA CYS A 207 39.97 10.72 49.56
C CYS A 207 40.26 11.96 50.42
N LEU A 208 39.52 13.06 50.22
CA LEU A 208 39.65 14.27 51.03
C LEU A 208 39.34 14.02 52.52
N ARG A 209 38.33 13.22 52.84
CA ARG A 209 38.00 12.84 54.22
C ARG A 209 39.10 12.01 54.88
N ASP A 210 39.71 11.10 54.13
CA ASP A 210 40.83 10.28 54.63
C ASP A 210 42.05 11.18 54.93
N ILE A 211 42.37 12.12 54.02
CA ILE A 211 43.43 13.13 54.22
C ILE A 211 43.15 13.96 55.47
N GLN A 212 41.91 14.44 55.64
CA GLN A 212 41.52 15.23 56.81
C GLN A 212 41.68 14.44 58.12
N THR A 213 41.29 13.16 58.12
CA THR A 213 41.41 12.28 59.29
C THR A 213 42.88 12.02 59.64
N HIS A 214 43.73 11.77 58.65
CA HIS A 214 45.17 11.63 58.85
C HIS A 214 45.80 12.93 59.37
N ALA A 215 45.43 14.09 58.82
CA ALA A 215 45.92 15.38 59.28
C ALA A 215 45.52 15.66 60.74
N GLN A 216 44.28 15.35 61.12
CA GLN A 216 43.79 15.46 62.50
C GLN A 216 44.56 14.54 63.45
N TYR A 217 44.82 13.30 63.03
CA TYR A 217 45.62 12.35 63.81
C TYR A 217 47.04 12.87 64.04
N ILE A 218 47.71 13.34 62.99
CA ILE A 218 49.06 13.92 63.07
C ILE A 218 49.08 15.11 64.04
N ASN A 219 48.12 16.03 63.90
CA ASN A 219 48.03 17.21 64.77
C ASN A 219 47.80 16.83 66.25
N ARG A 220 46.96 15.83 66.50
CA ARG A 220 46.73 15.28 67.85
C ARG A 220 47.98 14.65 68.44
N MET A 221 48.81 14.00 67.63
CA MET A 221 50.08 13.41 68.07
C MET A 221 51.15 14.48 68.29
N ALA A 222 51.19 15.53 67.46
CA ALA A 222 52.11 16.65 67.62
C ALA A 222 51.86 17.45 68.91
N GLY A 223 50.59 17.67 69.30
CA GLY A 223 50.24 18.34 70.56
C GLY A 223 50.47 17.54 71.84
N LYS A 224 51.03 16.31 71.75
CA LYS A 224 51.44 15.49 72.90
C LYS A 224 52.94 15.57 73.19
N PHE A 225 53.71 16.23 72.33
CA PHE A 225 55.12 16.56 72.53
C PHE A 225 55.24 18.03 72.95
#